data_AF-A0A1J0AH40-F1
#
_entry.id   AF-A0A1J0AH40-F1
#
_cell.length_a   1.000
_cell.length_b   1.000
_cell.length_c   1.000
_cell.angle_alpha   90.00
_cell.angle_beta   90.00
_cell.angle_gamma   90.00
#
_symmetry.space_group_name_H-M   'P 1'
#
loop_
_entity.id
_entity.type
_entity.pdbx_description
1 polymer ?
#
loop_
_entity_poly.entity_id
_entity_poly.type
_entity_poly.pdbx_seq_one_letter_code
_entity_poly.pdbx_strand_id
1 'polypeptide(L)'
;MRAQNPGLAAWFDAMETRLTYRGTQSDFHTHAHDLPPQMGGCWANDNPLTQANQVRVDQGAWLDLPDARYPEPATSSQEALHRVLKHRRNIIRVNPAPDELMELALRCALTYLATGELSQPPTGADAALRYLRDRISVPRDMSIYAAKRLRTALEATATLVGNRQGTPISTQHRRDQDPAQFIATGVRD
;
A
#
# COMPACT_ATOMS: atom_id res chain seq x y z
N MET A 1 22.01 -8.05 -5.13
CA MET A 1 21.49 -9.43 -5.30
C MET A 1 21.27 -9.79 -6.78
N ARG A 2 20.16 -9.46 -7.45
CA ARG A 2 19.93 -9.85 -8.87
C ARG A 2 21.02 -9.37 -9.84
N ALA A 3 21.47 -8.11 -9.74
CA ALA A 3 22.52 -7.57 -10.62
C ALA A 3 23.88 -8.27 -10.47
N GLN A 4 24.15 -8.85 -9.29
CA GLN A 4 25.41 -9.53 -8.99
C GLN A 4 25.30 -11.06 -9.19
N ASN A 5 24.08 -11.58 -9.43
CA ASN A 5 23.80 -13.02 -9.48
C ASN A 5 22.86 -13.34 -10.66
N PRO A 6 23.40 -13.49 -11.89
CA PRO A 6 22.59 -13.69 -13.10
C PRO A 6 21.69 -14.93 -13.05
N GLY A 7 22.14 -16.03 -12.45
CA GLY A 7 21.33 -17.24 -12.29
C GLY A 7 20.11 -17.03 -11.37
N LEU A 8 20.29 -16.28 -10.28
CA LEU A 8 19.18 -15.90 -9.40
C LEU A 8 18.23 -14.93 -10.10
N ALA A 9 18.75 -13.98 -10.88
CA ALA A 9 17.92 -13.09 -11.70
C ALA A 9 17.06 -13.88 -12.68
N ALA A 10 17.65 -14.79 -13.47
CA ALA A 10 16.92 -15.63 -14.41
C ALA A 10 15.88 -16.52 -13.73
N TRP A 11 16.20 -17.07 -12.55
CA TRP A 11 15.25 -17.86 -11.76
C TRP A 11 14.03 -17.01 -11.33
N PHE A 12 14.26 -15.81 -10.81
CA PHE A 12 13.16 -14.92 -10.43
C PHE A 12 12.33 -14.49 -11.64
N ASP A 13 12.98 -14.14 -12.75
CA ASP A 13 12.29 -13.73 -13.97
C ASP A 13 11.41 -14.89 -14.50
N ALA A 14 11.89 -16.13 -14.40
CA ALA A 14 11.10 -17.33 -14.70
C ALA A 14 9.94 -17.55 -13.71
N MET A 15 10.15 -17.34 -12.40
CA MET A 15 9.07 -17.42 -11.39
C MET A 15 8.00 -16.36 -11.65
N GLU A 16 8.39 -15.15 -12.00
CA GLU A 16 7.49 -14.05 -12.37
C GLU A 16 6.71 -14.31 -13.66
N THR A 17 6.96 -15.38 -14.42
CA THR A 17 6.04 -15.79 -15.52
C THR A 17 4.80 -16.53 -15.00
N ARG A 18 4.82 -17.03 -13.76
CA ARG A 18 3.78 -17.90 -13.19
C ARG A 18 2.76 -17.06 -12.43
N LEU A 19 1.49 -17.19 -12.81
CA LEU A 19 0.38 -16.48 -12.13
C LEU A 19 0.30 -16.83 -10.63
N THR A 20 0.58 -18.07 -10.25
CA THR A 20 0.59 -18.50 -8.85
C THR A 20 1.67 -17.80 -8.03
N TYR A 21 2.86 -17.62 -8.60
CA TYR A 21 3.93 -16.88 -7.93
C TYR A 21 3.56 -15.41 -7.76
N ARG A 22 3.08 -14.75 -8.83
CA ARG A 22 2.60 -13.36 -8.78
C ARG A 22 1.51 -13.16 -7.73
N GLY A 23 0.58 -14.11 -7.62
CA GLY A 23 -0.50 -14.07 -6.63
C GLY A 23 -0.04 -14.21 -5.17
N THR A 24 1.16 -14.72 -4.94
CA THR A 24 1.77 -14.85 -3.60
C THR A 24 2.89 -13.83 -3.35
N GLN A 25 3.25 -13.03 -4.35
CA GLN A 25 4.34 -12.06 -4.25
C GLN A 25 3.89 -10.86 -3.41
N SER A 26 4.75 -10.45 -2.49
CA SER A 26 4.57 -9.26 -1.67
C SER A 26 5.47 -8.12 -2.15
N ASP A 27 5.23 -6.92 -1.64
CA ASP A 27 6.02 -5.73 -1.94
C ASP A 27 6.95 -5.36 -0.78
N PHE A 28 7.88 -4.44 -1.03
CA PHE A 28 8.85 -4.05 0.00
C PHE A 28 8.20 -3.36 1.20
N HIS A 29 7.13 -2.59 0.99
CA HIS A 29 6.44 -1.88 2.08
C HIS A 29 5.80 -2.87 3.06
N THR A 30 5.02 -3.82 2.56
CA THR A 30 4.40 -4.85 3.40
C THR A 30 5.48 -5.65 4.13
N HIS A 31 6.53 -6.09 3.43
CA HIS A 31 7.62 -6.84 4.06
C HIS A 31 8.36 -6.07 5.14
N ALA A 32 8.58 -4.76 4.97
CA ALA A 32 9.27 -3.93 5.95
C ALA A 32 8.45 -3.71 7.22
N HIS A 33 7.11 -3.67 7.09
CA HIS A 33 6.20 -3.29 8.18
C HIS A 33 5.37 -4.44 8.77
N ASP A 34 5.40 -5.63 8.19
CA ASP A 34 4.59 -6.80 8.61
C ASP A 34 5.43 -7.99 9.07
N LEU A 35 6.53 -7.72 9.76
CA LEU A 35 7.39 -8.78 10.27
C LEU A 35 6.71 -9.56 11.41
N PRO A 36 6.62 -10.90 11.30
CA PRO A 36 6.03 -11.71 12.36
C PRO A 36 6.83 -11.54 13.65
N PRO A 37 6.17 -11.40 14.83
CA PRO A 37 6.87 -11.27 16.11
C PRO A 37 7.79 -12.47 16.43
N GLN A 38 7.58 -13.62 15.77
CA GLN A 38 8.41 -14.82 15.88
C GLN A 38 9.82 -14.65 15.29
N MET A 39 10.04 -13.67 14.40
CA MET A 39 11.33 -13.41 13.76
C MET A 39 12.25 -12.49 14.58
N GLY A 40 11.80 -12.02 15.75
CA GLY A 40 12.48 -11.00 16.54
C GLY A 40 12.30 -9.59 15.98
N GLY A 41 13.04 -8.62 16.53
CA GLY A 41 13.03 -7.24 16.02
C GLY A 41 13.88 -7.08 14.77
N CYS A 42 13.41 -6.31 13.80
CA CYS A 42 14.24 -5.78 12.73
C CYS A 42 14.88 -4.46 13.18
N TRP A 43 16.21 -4.42 13.11
CA TRP A 43 17.00 -3.26 13.51
C TRP A 43 17.48 -2.53 12.27
N ALA A 44 17.21 -1.22 12.21
CA ALA A 44 17.81 -0.36 11.20
C ALA A 44 19.33 -0.29 11.43
N ASN A 45 20.07 -0.05 10.35
CA ASN A 45 21.48 0.28 10.41
C ASN A 45 21.69 1.73 9.96
N ASP A 46 22.84 2.30 10.30
CA ASP A 46 23.15 3.71 10.01
C ASP A 46 23.69 3.94 8.58
N ASN A 47 23.49 2.99 7.67
CA ASN A 47 23.93 3.15 6.29
C ASN A 47 23.05 4.21 5.59
N PRO A 48 23.63 5.23 4.93
CA PRO A 48 22.86 6.22 4.18
C PRO A 48 21.89 5.61 3.14
N LEU A 49 22.28 4.47 2.54
CA LEU A 49 21.41 3.73 1.61
C LEU A 49 20.17 3.16 2.30
N THR A 50 20.26 2.77 3.58
CA THR A 50 19.11 2.28 4.35
C THR A 50 18.09 3.39 4.52
N GLN A 51 18.53 4.59 4.91
CA GLN A 51 17.64 5.75 5.04
C GLN A 51 16.99 6.12 3.70
N ALA A 52 17.78 6.16 2.62
CA ALA A 52 17.25 6.44 1.28
C ALA A 52 16.21 5.40 0.83
N ASN A 53 16.44 4.11 1.11
CA ASN A 53 15.51 3.05 0.76
C ASN A 53 14.24 3.09 1.63
N GLN A 54 14.34 3.40 2.93
CA GLN A 54 13.18 3.58 3.81
C GLN A 54 12.26 4.68 3.27
N VAL A 55 12.81 5.84 2.89
CA VAL A 55 12.03 6.92 2.29
C VAL A 55 11.31 6.44 1.03
N ARG A 56 11.99 5.70 0.14
CA ARG A 56 11.36 5.18 -1.09
C ARG A 56 10.26 4.16 -0.81
N VAL A 57 10.43 3.32 0.21
CA VAL A 57 9.44 2.30 0.61
C VAL A 57 8.21 2.93 1.26
N ASP A 58 8.41 3.98 2.07
CA ASP A 58 7.34 4.58 2.87
C ASP A 58 6.62 5.74 2.16
N GLN A 59 7.31 6.44 1.26
CA GLN A 59 6.83 7.67 0.64
C GLN A 59 6.82 7.61 -0.90
N GLY A 60 7.34 6.52 -1.48
CA GLY A 60 7.41 6.34 -2.92
C GLY A 60 8.60 7.06 -3.58
N ALA A 61 8.66 7.12 -4.91
CA ALA A 61 7.71 6.58 -5.88
C ALA A 61 7.73 5.03 -5.91
N TRP A 62 6.58 4.40 -5.63
CA TRP A 62 6.52 2.93 -5.48
C TRP A 62 6.66 2.16 -6.79
N LEU A 63 6.27 2.76 -7.93
CA LEU A 63 6.42 2.12 -9.24
C LEU A 63 7.90 1.91 -9.62
N ASP A 64 8.81 2.71 -9.06
CA ASP A 64 10.25 2.61 -9.31
C ASP A 64 10.95 1.58 -8.40
N LEU A 65 10.22 0.95 -7.48
CA LEU A 65 10.76 -0.10 -6.61
C LEU A 65 10.95 -1.40 -7.39
N PRO A 66 12.12 -2.06 -7.29
CA PRO A 66 12.45 -3.27 -8.06
C PRO A 66 11.92 -4.57 -7.41
N ASP A 67 10.79 -4.51 -6.70
CA ASP A 67 10.13 -5.67 -6.05
C ASP A 67 9.31 -6.54 -7.03
N ALA A 68 8.98 -6.02 -8.22
CA ALA A 68 8.44 -6.77 -9.36
C ALA A 68 9.06 -6.29 -10.69
N ARG A 69 9.31 -7.22 -11.63
CA ARG A 69 9.85 -6.92 -12.97
C ARG A 69 8.93 -7.34 -14.12
N TYR A 70 7.89 -8.12 -13.85
CA TYR A 70 6.87 -8.40 -14.85
C TYR A 70 6.09 -7.13 -15.24
N PRO A 71 5.56 -7.01 -16.47
CA PRO A 71 4.82 -5.81 -16.88
C PRO A 71 3.60 -5.57 -16.00
N GLU A 72 3.33 -4.29 -15.70
CA GLU A 72 2.11 -3.89 -14.99
C GLU A 72 0.87 -4.32 -15.78
N PRO A 73 -0.10 -5.02 -15.15
CA PRO A 73 -1.39 -5.29 -15.76
C PRO A 73 -2.19 -4.00 -15.97
N ALA A 74 -2.84 -3.86 -17.13
CA ALA A 74 -3.72 -2.73 -17.44
C ALA A 74 -4.91 -2.58 -16.47
N THR A 75 -5.21 -3.63 -15.69
CA THR A 75 -6.30 -3.69 -14.71
C THR A 75 -5.92 -3.23 -13.30
N SER A 76 -4.67 -2.81 -13.07
CA SER A 76 -4.15 -2.55 -11.73
C SER A 76 -4.92 -1.46 -10.98
N SER A 77 -5.27 -0.36 -11.67
CA SER A 77 -6.10 0.69 -11.08
C SER A 77 -7.54 0.23 -10.83
N GLN A 78 -8.14 -0.54 -11.75
CA GLN A 78 -9.49 -1.07 -11.60
C GLN A 78 -9.58 -2.05 -10.42
N GLU A 79 -8.55 -2.89 -10.22
CA GLU A 79 -8.46 -3.79 -9.08
C GLU A 79 -8.45 -3.01 -7.76
N ALA A 80 -7.56 -2.00 -7.65
CA ALA A 80 -7.48 -1.15 -6.47
C ALA A 80 -8.81 -0.43 -6.18
N LEU A 81 -9.42 0.18 -7.21
CA LEU A 81 -10.74 0.81 -7.10
C LEU A 81 -11.80 -0.17 -6.60
N HIS A 82 -11.89 -1.35 -7.22
CA HIS A 82 -12.85 -2.37 -6.85
C HIS A 82 -12.69 -2.80 -5.38
N ARG A 83 -11.46 -3.09 -4.94
CA ARG A 83 -11.16 -3.52 -3.57
C ARG A 83 -11.51 -2.44 -2.55
N VAL A 84 -11.13 -1.19 -2.82
CA VAL A 84 -11.42 -0.08 -1.90
C VAL A 84 -12.92 0.18 -1.83
N LEU A 85 -13.63 0.24 -2.96
CA LEU A 85 -15.08 0.49 -2.98
C LEU A 85 -15.86 -0.63 -2.29
N LYS A 86 -15.47 -1.89 -2.51
CA LYS A 86 -16.06 -3.06 -1.85
C LYS A 86 -15.95 -2.97 -0.32
N HIS A 87 -14.83 -2.48 0.20
CA HIS A 87 -14.54 -2.44 1.63
C HIS A 87 -14.60 -1.03 2.24
N ARG A 88 -15.12 -0.04 1.50
CA ARG A 88 -15.09 1.39 1.82
C ARG A 88 -15.53 1.71 3.24
N ARG A 89 -16.69 1.16 3.66
CA ARG A 89 -17.25 1.40 5.00
C ARG A 89 -16.29 0.98 6.12
N ASN A 90 -15.66 -0.19 5.98
CA ASN A 90 -14.73 -0.69 6.98
C ASN A 90 -13.42 0.10 6.95
N ILE A 91 -12.91 0.45 5.76
CA ILE A 91 -11.72 1.29 5.59
C ILE A 91 -11.89 2.64 6.30
N ILE A 92 -13.06 3.27 6.18
CA ILE A 92 -13.36 4.54 6.85
C ILE A 92 -13.48 4.34 8.36
N ARG A 93 -14.26 3.36 8.80
CA ARG A 93 -14.50 3.09 10.23
C ARG A 93 -13.24 2.80 11.02
N VAL A 94 -12.24 2.14 10.43
CA VAL A 94 -10.96 1.84 11.11
C VAL A 94 -9.96 3.00 11.06
N ASN A 95 -10.24 4.04 10.27
CA ASN A 95 -9.40 5.22 10.20
C ASN A 95 -9.55 6.06 11.49
N PRO A 96 -8.45 6.59 12.08
CA PRO A 96 -8.54 7.44 13.27
C PRO A 96 -9.22 8.81 13.03
N ALA A 97 -9.34 9.24 11.78
CA ALA A 97 -9.97 10.50 11.42
C ALA A 97 -11.51 10.40 11.43
N PRO A 98 -12.23 11.54 11.54
CA PRO A 98 -13.68 11.54 11.39
C PRO A 98 -14.14 10.92 10.06
N ASP A 99 -15.18 10.08 10.10
CA ASP A 99 -15.69 9.34 8.95
C ASP A 99 -15.97 10.25 7.73
N GLU A 100 -16.59 11.41 7.95
CA GLU A 100 -16.92 12.36 6.88
C GLU A 100 -15.67 12.95 6.21
N LEU A 101 -14.64 13.25 7.01
CA LEU A 101 -13.36 13.75 6.52
C LEU A 101 -12.69 12.69 5.64
N MET A 102 -12.64 11.44 6.12
CA MET A 102 -12.00 10.34 5.42
C MET A 102 -12.80 9.94 4.17
N GLU A 103 -14.14 9.92 4.21
CA GLU A 103 -15.00 9.63 3.05
C GLU A 103 -14.71 10.60 1.89
N LEU A 104 -14.71 11.91 2.17
CA LEU A 104 -14.48 12.91 1.13
C LEU A 104 -13.04 12.88 0.61
N ALA A 105 -12.05 12.72 1.50
CA ALA A 105 -10.66 12.58 1.10
C ALA A 105 -10.41 11.32 0.26
N LEU A 106 -11.03 10.20 0.62
CA LEU A 106 -10.93 8.94 -0.12
C LEU A 106 -11.52 9.09 -1.52
N ARG A 107 -12.67 9.76 -1.66
CA ARG A 107 -13.24 10.08 -2.98
C ARG A 107 -12.26 10.86 -3.85
N CYS A 108 -11.58 11.88 -3.32
CA CYS A 108 -10.57 12.62 -4.06
C CYS A 108 -9.41 11.74 -4.54
N ALA A 109 -8.90 10.86 -3.66
CA ALA A 109 -7.83 9.94 -4.02
C ALA A 109 -8.26 8.90 -5.07
N LEU A 110 -9.49 8.38 -4.99
CA LEU A 110 -10.02 7.44 -5.98
C LEU A 110 -10.34 8.12 -7.31
N THR A 111 -10.72 9.41 -7.33
CA THR A 111 -10.82 10.19 -8.57
C THR A 111 -9.46 10.24 -9.26
N TYR A 112 -8.39 10.61 -8.55
CA TYR A 112 -7.05 10.65 -9.13
C TYR A 112 -6.59 9.26 -9.60
N LEU A 113 -6.87 8.20 -8.85
CA LEU A 113 -6.58 6.82 -9.27
C LEU A 113 -7.31 6.42 -10.57
N ALA A 114 -8.53 6.89 -10.77
CA ALA A 114 -9.38 6.55 -11.91
C ALA A 114 -9.09 7.40 -13.15
N THR A 115 -8.85 8.70 -12.98
CA THR A 115 -8.79 9.67 -14.09
C THR A 115 -7.40 10.29 -14.29
N GLY A 116 -6.52 10.21 -13.29
CA GLY A 116 -5.27 10.96 -13.24
C GLY A 116 -5.45 12.44 -12.90
N GLU A 117 -6.67 12.90 -12.64
CA GLU A 117 -6.95 14.29 -12.27
C GLU A 117 -6.95 14.47 -10.76
N LEU A 118 -6.15 15.42 -10.28
CA LEU A 118 -6.07 15.73 -8.85
C LEU A 118 -7.31 16.49 -8.39
N SER A 119 -7.93 15.99 -7.32
CA SER A 119 -9.00 16.68 -6.60
C SER A 119 -8.49 17.08 -5.23
N GLN A 120 -8.68 18.35 -4.84
CA GLN A 120 -8.25 18.83 -3.53
C GLN A 120 -9.12 18.18 -2.43
N PRO A 121 -8.53 17.42 -1.49
CA PRO A 121 -9.28 16.89 -0.34
C PRO A 121 -9.52 17.99 0.70
N PRO A 122 -10.33 17.75 1.74
CA PRO A 122 -10.50 18.69 2.83
C PRO A 122 -9.19 18.99 3.57
N THR A 123 -9.06 20.20 4.10
CA THR A 123 -7.91 20.59 4.94
C THR A 123 -7.77 19.62 6.10
N GLY A 124 -6.56 19.12 6.28
CA GLY A 124 -6.25 18.19 7.35
C GLY A 124 -6.60 16.72 7.07
N ALA A 125 -6.91 16.36 5.83
CA ALA A 125 -7.09 14.95 5.44
C ALA A 125 -5.76 14.20 5.18
N ASP A 126 -4.62 14.88 5.15
CA ASP A 126 -3.30 14.32 4.85
C ASP A 126 -2.93 13.13 5.76
N ALA A 127 -3.10 13.27 7.07
CA ALA A 127 -2.83 12.20 8.02
C ALA A 127 -3.77 10.99 7.84
N ALA A 128 -5.04 11.22 7.47
CA ALA A 128 -6.04 10.17 7.25
C ALA A 128 -5.73 9.34 5.99
N LEU A 129 -5.32 10.02 4.92
CA LEU A 129 -4.90 9.39 3.67
C LEU A 129 -3.61 8.58 3.84
N ARG A 130 -2.61 9.15 4.55
CA ARG A 130 -1.36 8.45 4.86
C ARG A 130 -1.55 7.29 5.83
N TYR A 131 -2.50 7.39 6.76
CA TYR A 131 -2.92 6.25 7.56
C TYR A 131 -3.34 5.07 6.67
N LEU A 132 -4.25 5.28 5.71
CA LEU A 132 -4.65 4.22 4.79
C LEU A 132 -3.49 3.72 3.92
N ARG A 133 -2.68 4.63 3.37
CA ARG A 133 -1.50 4.31 2.53
C ARG A 133 -0.60 3.27 3.18
N ASP A 134 -0.30 3.46 4.45
CA ASP A 134 0.62 2.62 5.22
C ASP A 134 0.01 1.26 5.60
N ARG A 135 -1.32 1.11 5.53
CA ARG A 135 -2.03 -0.12 5.93
C ARG A 135 -2.37 -1.03 4.76
N ILE A 136 -2.03 -0.65 3.54
CA ILE A 136 -2.20 -1.49 2.35
C ILE A 136 -1.22 -2.66 2.43
N SER A 137 -1.74 -3.88 2.43
CA SER A 137 -0.96 -5.11 2.52
C SER A 137 -1.00 -5.91 1.23
N VAL A 138 0.18 -6.29 0.71
CA VAL A 138 0.36 -7.11 -0.49
C VAL A 138 0.89 -8.50 -0.09
N PRO A 139 0.31 -9.61 -0.57
CA PRO A 139 -0.78 -9.72 -1.55
C PRO A 139 -2.19 -9.80 -0.92
N ARG A 140 -2.32 -9.61 0.40
CA ARG A 140 -3.58 -9.84 1.15
C ARG A 140 -4.75 -9.02 0.61
N ASP A 141 -4.55 -7.72 0.41
CA ASP A 141 -5.62 -6.80 0.00
C ASP A 141 -5.79 -6.77 -1.52
N MET A 142 -4.67 -6.74 -2.26
CA MET A 142 -4.61 -6.61 -3.72
C MET A 142 -3.22 -6.97 -4.26
N SER A 143 -3.11 -7.04 -5.59
CA SER A 143 -1.84 -7.25 -6.30
C SER A 143 -0.85 -6.10 -6.10
N ILE A 144 0.43 -6.37 -6.34
CA ILE A 144 1.52 -5.40 -6.13
C ILE A 144 1.31 -4.10 -6.90
N TYR A 145 0.93 -4.17 -8.18
CA TYR A 145 0.72 -2.97 -8.99
C TYR A 145 -0.51 -2.18 -8.54
N ALA A 146 -1.60 -2.86 -8.19
CA ALA A 146 -2.79 -2.23 -7.62
C ALA A 146 -2.45 -1.46 -6.33
N ALA A 147 -1.68 -2.07 -5.42
CA ALA A 147 -1.24 -1.44 -4.18
C ALA A 147 -0.33 -0.23 -4.43
N LYS A 148 0.64 -0.35 -5.36
CA LYS A 148 1.54 0.76 -5.75
C LYS A 148 0.75 1.95 -6.32
N ARG A 149 -0.23 1.69 -7.19
CA ARG A 149 -1.12 2.72 -7.75
C ARG A 149 -1.95 3.40 -6.67
N LEU A 150 -2.53 2.63 -5.75
CA LEU A 150 -3.30 3.17 -4.64
C LEU A 150 -2.45 4.01 -3.69
N ARG A 151 -1.26 3.56 -3.29
CA ARG A 151 -0.34 4.35 -2.44
C ARG A 151 0.06 5.65 -3.12
N THR A 152 0.38 5.60 -4.42
CA THR A 152 0.68 6.80 -5.23
C THR A 152 -0.47 7.78 -5.21
N ALA A 153 -1.70 7.30 -5.38
CA ALA A 153 -2.88 8.16 -5.39
C ALA A 153 -3.17 8.80 -4.02
N LEU A 154 -3.05 8.02 -2.95
CA LEU A 154 -3.22 8.51 -1.58
C LEU A 154 -2.17 9.56 -1.22
N GLU A 155 -0.90 9.33 -1.54
CA GLU A 155 0.16 10.31 -1.25
C GLU A 155 0.00 11.58 -2.08
N ALA A 156 -0.21 11.46 -3.40
CA ALA A 156 -0.39 12.63 -4.26
C ALA A 156 -1.55 13.51 -3.79
N THR A 157 -2.64 12.89 -3.33
CA THR A 157 -3.81 13.60 -2.76
C THR A 157 -3.49 14.21 -1.40
N ALA A 158 -2.78 13.49 -0.52
CA ALA A 158 -2.39 13.98 0.80
C ALA A 158 -1.47 15.20 0.74
N THR A 159 -0.52 15.21 -0.20
CA THR A 159 0.42 16.32 -0.41
C THR A 159 -0.29 17.66 -0.68
N LEU A 160 -1.50 17.64 -1.24
CA LEU A 160 -2.27 18.86 -1.55
C LEU A 160 -2.71 19.64 -0.31
N VAL A 161 -2.79 18.99 0.86
CA VAL A 161 -3.34 19.60 2.08
C VAL A 161 -2.43 19.51 3.31
N GLY A 162 -1.25 18.88 3.19
CA GLY A 162 -0.25 18.91 4.25
C GLY A 162 0.79 17.79 4.22
N ASN A 163 1.68 17.82 5.21
CA ASN A 163 2.81 16.90 5.38
C ASN A 163 2.70 16.02 6.65
N ARG A 164 1.57 16.05 7.36
CA ARG A 164 1.37 15.25 8.57
C ARG A 164 1.29 13.78 8.21
N GLN A 165 2.01 12.94 8.95
CA GLN A 165 1.94 11.49 8.79
C GLN A 165 0.71 10.94 9.51
N GLY A 166 0.24 9.78 9.06
CA GLY A 166 -0.75 9.01 9.82
C GLY A 166 -0.16 8.47 11.12
N THR A 167 -1.01 7.92 11.98
CA THR A 167 -0.54 7.19 13.16
C THR A 167 0.48 6.12 12.74
N PRO A 168 1.64 6.00 13.39
CA PRO A 168 2.65 5.01 13.02
C PRO A 168 2.13 3.57 13.10
N ILE A 169 2.70 2.67 12.28
CA ILE A 169 2.47 1.22 12.43
C ILE A 169 3.13 0.76 13.73
N SER A 170 2.42 -0.06 14.51
CA SER A 170 2.98 -0.61 15.76
C SER A 170 4.10 -1.59 15.45
N THR A 171 5.25 -1.39 16.09
CA THR A 171 6.40 -2.30 16.03
C THR A 171 6.23 -3.55 16.91
N GLN A 172 5.21 -3.57 17.76
CA GLN A 172 4.94 -4.69 18.67
C GLN A 172 3.89 -5.66 18.11
N HIS A 173 2.94 -5.17 17.31
CA HIS A 173 1.83 -5.97 16.80
C HIS A 173 1.19 -5.36 15.54
N ARG A 174 0.58 -6.20 14.71
CA ARG A 174 -0.20 -5.79 13.53
C ARG A 174 -1.70 -6.02 13.66
N ARG A 175 -2.24 -5.77 14.86
CA ARG A 175 -3.69 -5.86 15.13
C ARG A 175 -4.53 -4.90 14.29
N ASP A 176 -3.91 -3.85 13.75
CA ASP A 176 -4.52 -2.93 12.78
C ASP A 176 -4.83 -3.61 11.43
N GLN A 177 -4.32 -4.82 11.20
CA GLN A 177 -4.57 -5.65 10.01
C GLN A 177 -5.53 -6.82 10.29
N ASP A 178 -6.31 -6.79 11.37
CA ASP A 178 -7.25 -7.87 11.70
C ASP A 178 -8.25 -8.11 10.55
N PRO A 179 -8.17 -9.27 9.85
CA PRO A 179 -9.03 -9.53 8.71
C PRO A 179 -10.49 -9.72 9.12
N ALA A 180 -10.79 -9.99 10.41
CA ALA A 180 -12.17 -10.15 10.89
C ALA A 180 -13.02 -8.90 10.64
N GLN A 181 -12.40 -7.71 10.60
CA GLN A 181 -13.05 -6.46 10.22
C GLN A 181 -13.65 -6.48 8.80
N PHE A 182 -13.23 -7.42 7.95
CA PHE A 182 -13.60 -7.51 6.54
C PHE A 182 -14.35 -8.81 6.18
N ILE A 183 -14.56 -9.74 7.13
CA ILE A 183 -15.25 -11.03 6.90
C ILE A 183 -16.78 -10.86 6.80
N ALA A 184 -17.36 -9.88 7.50
CA ALA A 184 -18.82 -9.72 7.61
C ALA A 184 -19.33 -8.44 6.95
N THR A 185 -19.49 -8.44 5.62
CA THR A 185 -20.30 -7.44 4.89
C THR A 185 -21.05 -8.06 3.71
N GLY A 186 -21.60 -9.26 3.93
CA GLY A 186 -22.74 -9.70 3.14
C GLY A 186 -23.97 -8.92 3.60
N VAL A 187 -24.21 -7.73 3.02
CA VAL A 187 -25.58 -7.27 2.91
C VAL A 187 -26.24 -8.31 2.02
N ARG A 188 -27.15 -9.09 2.60
CA ARG A 188 -28.15 -9.80 1.81
C ARG A 188 -29.01 -8.68 1.20
N ASP A 189 -28.86 -8.49 -0.10
CA ASP A 189 -29.93 -7.86 -0.89
C ASP A 189 -31.14 -8.80 -0.90
#